data_AF-A0A2E1YFW3-F1
#
_entry.id   AF-A0A2E1YFW3-F1
#
_cell.length_a   1.000
_cell.length_b   1.000
_cell.length_c   1.000
_cell.angle_alpha   90.00
_cell.angle_beta   90.00
_cell.angle_gamma   90.00
#
_symmetry.space_group_name_H-M   'P 1'
#
loop_
_entity.id
_entity.type
_entity.pdbx_description
1 polymer ?
#
loop_
_entity_poly.entity_id
_entity_poly.type
_entity_poly.pdbx_seq_one_letter_code
_entity_poly.pdbx_strand_id
1 'polypeptide(L)'
;GGVVRTLEDADAFEPPIQYIMISPLIYGTITGIALFFIALGVWLSKSEIDSKTKAIGLISFAIGSYGIWWYFAPGEWIHPTSWVLIVLSAAALTAEFLRSKPLKDPVIFFGIASTLLVILAYLNLSQNELVNPEMLWDTVIIASLLTVLIWLSSWFISNHGIPNIMFVLLFVLFSFNLYLVREIDNNSTMIMFMTIGILISLIGSLTFSHSKWAPAAHMLNPLYLTLYFGHFIDGSATYLGIDNYGYVEKHVLPTWFIETFGTAIVMLPLKFLVVTGVIVALENEEHKEDQKQMISLLILFLLALGLGPGTRDILRIMFGT
;
A
#
# COMPACT_ATOMS: atom_id res chain seq x y z
N GLY A 1 13.02 0.14 -3.95
CA GLY A 1 12.22 0.02 -5.19
C GLY A 1 11.39 1.27 -5.38
N GLY A 2 10.16 1.28 -4.85
CA GLY A 2 9.20 2.38 -4.99
C GLY A 2 9.76 3.77 -4.64
N VAL A 3 10.33 3.96 -3.44
CA VAL A 3 10.85 5.26 -2.97
C VAL A 3 12.03 5.79 -3.81
N VAL A 4 12.91 4.89 -4.28
CA VAL A 4 14.05 5.30 -5.11
C VAL A 4 13.59 5.70 -6.50
N ARG A 5 12.52 5.06 -7.00
CA ARG A 5 11.88 5.46 -8.25
C ARG A 5 11.08 6.75 -8.13
N THR A 6 10.50 7.06 -6.98
CA THR A 6 9.90 8.40 -6.78
C THR A 6 10.95 9.50 -6.73
N LEU A 7 12.17 9.21 -6.27
CA LEU A 7 13.29 10.14 -6.42
C LEU A 7 13.69 10.32 -7.90
N GLU A 8 13.63 9.25 -8.71
CA GLU A 8 13.81 9.35 -10.17
C GLU A 8 12.70 10.19 -10.80
N ASP A 9 11.44 9.90 -10.50
CA ASP A 9 10.27 10.61 -11.03
C ASP A 9 10.29 12.11 -10.60
N ALA A 10 10.90 12.44 -9.46
CA ALA A 10 11.07 13.81 -8.95
C ALA A 10 12.36 14.52 -9.41
N ASP A 11 13.02 14.02 -10.45
CA ASP A 11 14.26 14.59 -11.02
C ASP A 11 15.37 14.83 -9.98
N ALA A 12 15.39 14.03 -8.90
CA ALA A 12 16.39 14.16 -7.84
C ALA A 12 17.80 13.67 -8.25
N PHE A 13 17.93 13.07 -9.44
CA PHE A 13 19.20 12.60 -10.00
C PHE A 13 19.57 13.41 -11.25
N GLU A 14 20.71 14.10 -11.18
CA GLU A 14 21.31 14.75 -12.35
C GLU A 14 22.36 13.85 -13.03
N PRO A 15 22.69 14.09 -14.31
CA PRO A 15 23.79 13.41 -14.98
C PRO A 15 25.13 13.60 -14.25
N PRO A 16 25.99 12.56 -14.14
CA PRO A 16 25.91 11.27 -14.81
C PRO A 16 25.16 10.17 -14.03
N ILE A 17 24.81 10.40 -12.76
CA ILE A 17 24.16 9.41 -11.90
C ILE A 17 22.78 9.02 -12.43
N GLN A 18 22.06 9.99 -13.01
CA GLN A 18 20.76 9.78 -13.64
C GLN A 18 20.76 8.57 -14.59
N TYR A 19 21.80 8.36 -15.39
CA TYR A 19 21.86 7.27 -16.39
C TYR A 19 21.82 5.85 -15.79
N ILE A 20 22.26 5.68 -14.55
CA ILE A 20 22.23 4.39 -13.84
C ILE A 20 20.91 4.23 -13.06
N MET A 21 20.24 5.34 -12.78
CA MET A 21 19.01 5.41 -11.98
C MET A 21 17.74 5.58 -12.82
N ILE A 22 17.83 5.51 -14.15
CA ILE A 22 16.64 5.48 -15.02
C ILE A 22 15.92 4.13 -14.99
N SER A 23 14.61 4.13 -15.18
CA SER A 23 13.81 2.93 -15.41
C SER A 23 14.11 2.30 -16.79
N PRO A 24 14.34 0.97 -16.91
CA PRO A 24 14.24 -0.07 -15.87
C PRO A 24 15.56 -0.37 -15.13
N LEU A 25 16.68 0.27 -15.48
CA LEU A 25 18.01 0.02 -14.89
C LEU A 25 18.03 0.20 -13.37
N ILE A 26 17.22 1.13 -12.86
CA ILE A 26 17.06 1.39 -11.42
C ILE A 26 16.75 0.12 -10.62
N TYR A 27 15.95 -0.80 -11.17
CA TYR A 27 15.63 -2.07 -10.50
C TYR A 27 16.86 -2.99 -10.43
N GLY A 28 17.64 -3.06 -11.50
CA GLY A 28 18.90 -3.78 -11.53
C GLY A 28 19.90 -3.22 -10.52
N THR A 29 20.01 -1.90 -10.42
CA THR A 29 20.87 -1.21 -9.46
C THR A 29 20.46 -1.52 -8.02
N ILE A 30 19.17 -1.42 -7.70
CA ILE A 30 18.64 -1.75 -6.36
C ILE A 30 18.86 -3.22 -6.02
N THR A 31 18.64 -4.13 -6.97
CA THR A 31 18.93 -5.56 -6.79
C THR A 31 20.42 -5.80 -6.56
N GLY A 32 21.30 -5.11 -7.30
CA GLY A 32 22.75 -5.19 -7.10
C GLY A 32 23.17 -4.73 -5.71
N ILE A 33 22.64 -3.59 -5.25
CA ILE A 33 22.86 -3.08 -3.88
C ILE A 33 22.35 -4.08 -2.83
N ALA A 34 21.17 -4.66 -3.05
CA ALA A 34 20.60 -5.64 -2.13
C ALA A 34 21.46 -6.90 -2.03
N LEU A 35 21.88 -7.45 -3.18
CA LEU A 35 22.80 -8.60 -3.24
C LEU A 35 24.14 -8.29 -2.58
N PHE A 36 24.67 -7.08 -2.77
CA PHE A 36 25.88 -6.62 -2.10
C PHE A 36 25.73 -6.67 -0.57
N PHE A 37 24.66 -6.12 -0.01
CA PHE A 37 24.44 -6.15 1.44
C PHE A 37 24.21 -7.56 2.00
N ILE A 38 23.53 -8.44 1.23
CA ILE A 38 23.39 -9.85 1.61
C ILE A 38 24.76 -10.54 1.63
N ALA A 39 25.56 -10.38 0.56
CA ALA A 39 26.89 -10.96 0.47
C ALA A 39 27.81 -10.44 1.57
N LEU A 40 27.77 -9.14 1.84
CA LEU A 40 28.49 -8.50 2.95
C LEU A 40 28.06 -9.08 4.30
N GLY A 41 26.75 -9.23 4.54
CA GLY A 41 26.21 -9.85 5.75
C GLY A 41 26.67 -11.29 5.95
N VAL A 42 26.68 -12.10 4.89
CA VAL A 42 27.19 -13.49 4.91
C VAL A 42 28.69 -13.54 5.16
N TRP A 43 29.45 -12.61 4.58
CA TRP A 43 30.89 -12.51 4.83
C TRP A 43 31.19 -12.09 6.28
N LEU A 44 30.46 -11.11 6.79
CA LEU A 44 30.57 -10.65 8.18
C LEU A 44 30.20 -11.75 9.17
N SER A 45 29.19 -12.56 8.90
CA SER A 45 28.79 -13.64 9.80
C SER A 45 29.83 -14.77 9.89
N LYS A 46 30.58 -15.00 8.82
CA LYS A 46 31.65 -16.03 8.75
C LYS A 46 33.01 -15.55 9.21
N SER A 47 33.25 -14.24 9.25
CA SER A 47 34.56 -13.69 9.62
C SER A 47 34.84 -13.78 11.13
N GLU A 48 36.07 -14.08 11.50
CA GLU A 48 36.51 -14.22 12.91
C GLU A 48 36.82 -12.86 13.59
N ILE A 49 36.64 -11.75 12.86
CA ILE A 49 36.92 -10.40 13.36
C ILE A 49 36.03 -10.08 14.57
N ASP A 50 36.56 -9.34 15.55
CA ASP A 50 35.77 -8.89 16.69
C ASP A 50 34.56 -8.07 16.26
N SER A 51 33.45 -8.22 17.00
CA SER A 51 32.19 -7.54 16.69
C SER A 51 32.32 -6.03 16.74
N LYS A 52 33.16 -5.48 17.62
CA LYS A 52 33.37 -4.03 17.71
C LYS A 52 34.07 -3.50 16.46
N THR A 53 35.12 -4.19 16.00
CA THR A 53 35.86 -3.81 14.79
C THR A 53 34.96 -3.86 13.56
N LYS A 54 34.11 -4.90 13.42
CA LYS A 54 33.10 -4.96 12.35
C LYS A 54 32.14 -3.78 12.40
N ALA A 55 31.60 -3.47 13.58
CA ALA A 55 30.65 -2.37 13.75
C ALA A 55 31.27 -1.01 13.38
N ILE A 56 32.48 -0.73 13.86
CA ILE A 56 33.21 0.51 13.53
C ILE A 56 33.45 0.59 12.02
N GLY A 57 33.92 -0.50 11.40
CA GLY A 57 34.13 -0.55 9.95
C GLY A 57 32.87 -0.28 9.14
N LEU A 58 31.71 -0.81 9.58
CA LEU A 58 30.42 -0.59 8.92
C LEU A 58 29.90 0.84 9.07
N ILE A 59 30.05 1.43 10.26
CA ILE A 59 29.70 2.83 10.50
C ILE A 59 30.56 3.74 9.61
N SER A 60 31.88 3.51 9.58
CA SER A 60 32.80 4.24 8.71
C SER A 60 32.47 4.04 7.24
N PHE A 61 32.08 2.83 6.82
CA PHE A 61 31.65 2.55 5.46
C PHE A 61 30.38 3.31 5.09
N ALA A 62 29.35 3.31 5.95
CA ALA A 62 28.08 3.99 5.71
C ALA A 62 28.23 5.52 5.64
N ILE A 63 29.07 6.10 6.51
CA ILE A 63 29.37 7.54 6.50
C ILE A 63 30.25 7.90 5.30
N GLY A 64 31.32 7.15 5.07
CA GLY A 64 32.30 7.44 4.02
C GLY A 64 31.73 7.28 2.62
N SER A 65 30.97 6.20 2.37
CA SER A 65 30.29 5.98 1.08
C SER A 65 29.30 7.10 0.76
N TYR A 66 28.51 7.56 1.74
CA TYR A 66 27.62 8.71 1.55
C TYR A 66 28.37 10.03 1.37
N GLY A 67 29.46 10.25 2.12
CA GLY A 67 30.29 11.44 1.93
C GLY A 67 30.90 11.53 0.53
N ILE A 68 31.31 10.38 -0.04
CA ILE A 68 31.75 10.29 -1.44
C ILE A 68 30.58 10.56 -2.38
N TRP A 69 29.42 9.91 -2.16
CA TRP A 69 28.21 10.14 -2.95
C TRP A 69 27.85 11.63 -3.00
N TRP A 70 27.83 12.31 -1.86
CA TRP A 70 27.45 13.72 -1.75
C TRP A 70 28.39 14.65 -2.54
N TYR A 71 29.66 14.29 -2.73
CA TYR A 71 30.58 15.07 -3.57
C TYR A 71 30.25 14.98 -5.07
N PHE A 72 29.68 13.86 -5.50
CA PHE A 72 29.34 13.60 -6.90
C PHE A 72 27.84 13.74 -7.21
N ALA A 73 27.00 13.84 -6.19
CA ALA A 73 25.56 13.99 -6.31
C ALA A 73 25.22 15.48 -6.50
N PRO A 74 24.80 15.91 -7.70
CA PRO A 74 24.33 17.27 -7.90
C PRO A 74 22.94 17.42 -7.25
N GLY A 75 22.63 18.59 -6.68
CA GLY A 75 21.34 18.91 -6.06
C GLY A 75 21.35 19.05 -4.53
N GLU A 76 20.19 19.34 -3.95
CA GLU A 76 19.96 19.62 -2.53
C GLU A 76 19.88 18.33 -1.67
N TRP A 77 20.84 17.42 -1.78
CA TRP A 77 20.88 16.20 -0.96
C TRP A 77 21.12 16.51 0.52
N ILE A 78 20.63 15.65 1.42
CA ILE A 78 20.83 15.79 2.87
C ILE A 78 22.31 16.02 3.18
N HIS A 79 22.58 17.04 3.98
CA HIS A 79 23.94 17.37 4.38
C HIS A 79 24.65 16.17 5.07
N PRO A 80 25.93 15.89 4.76
CA PRO A 80 26.65 14.73 5.32
C PRO A 80 26.65 14.67 6.84
N THR A 81 26.69 15.81 7.53
CA THR A 81 26.59 15.87 9.00
C THR A 81 25.29 15.28 9.53
N SER A 82 24.16 15.56 8.88
CA SER A 82 22.86 14.99 9.27
C SER A 82 22.86 13.48 9.07
N TRP A 83 23.43 13.01 7.96
CA TRP A 83 23.59 11.57 7.71
C TRP A 83 24.47 10.88 8.76
N VAL A 84 25.59 11.50 9.15
CA VAL A 84 26.47 10.99 10.22
C VAL A 84 25.69 10.79 11.52
N LEU A 85 24.90 11.78 11.93
CA LEU A 85 24.09 11.68 13.15
C LEU A 85 23.08 10.52 13.06
N ILE A 86 22.39 10.38 11.93
CA ILE A 86 21.42 9.30 11.71
C ILE A 86 22.10 7.92 11.79
N VAL A 87 23.24 7.75 11.11
CA VAL A 87 23.99 6.48 11.14
C VAL A 87 24.47 6.15 12.54
N LEU A 88 25.00 7.13 13.29
CA LEU A 88 25.45 6.93 14.66
C LEU A 88 24.29 6.58 15.60
N SER A 89 23.16 7.28 15.49
CA SER A 89 21.95 6.97 16.26
C SER A 89 21.40 5.58 15.95
N ALA A 90 21.30 5.21 14.67
CA ALA A 90 20.86 3.88 14.25
C ALA A 90 21.82 2.78 14.75
N ALA A 91 23.13 3.01 14.68
CA ALA A 91 24.14 2.11 15.20
C ALA A 91 24.07 1.95 16.72
N ALA A 92 23.83 3.03 17.47
CA ALA A 92 23.67 2.99 18.92
C ALA A 92 22.42 2.19 19.32
N LEU A 93 21.27 2.44 18.68
CA LEU A 93 20.02 1.71 18.92
C LEU A 93 20.18 0.22 18.59
N THR A 94 20.79 -0.11 17.46
CA THR A 94 21.03 -1.51 17.09
C THR A 94 21.98 -2.19 18.06
N ALA A 95 23.01 -1.50 18.56
CA ALA A 95 23.90 -2.03 19.58
C ALA A 95 23.18 -2.27 20.93
N GLU A 96 22.26 -1.40 21.32
CA GLU A 96 21.50 -1.53 22.57
C GLU A 96 20.50 -2.70 22.52
N PHE A 97 19.65 -2.75 21.49
CA PHE A 97 18.56 -3.72 21.40
C PHE A 97 18.99 -5.06 20.79
N LEU A 98 19.84 -5.03 19.76
CA LEU A 98 20.21 -6.23 18.99
C LEU A 98 21.64 -6.69 19.26
N ARG A 99 22.49 -5.87 19.92
CA ARG A 99 23.88 -6.18 20.24
C ARG A 99 24.65 -6.63 18.99
N SER A 100 25.40 -7.74 19.07
CA SER A 100 26.13 -8.32 17.93
C SER A 100 25.30 -9.26 17.06
N LYS A 101 23.98 -9.42 17.31
CA LYS A 101 23.12 -10.29 16.50
C LYS A 101 23.11 -9.92 15.01
N PRO A 102 23.01 -8.62 14.61
CA PRO A 102 23.02 -8.26 13.20
C PRO A 102 24.29 -8.72 12.50
N LEU A 103 25.45 -8.69 13.17
CA LEU A 103 26.72 -9.10 12.58
C LEU A 103 26.86 -10.61 12.39
N LYS A 104 25.97 -11.40 12.99
CA LYS A 104 25.95 -12.87 12.93
C LYS A 104 24.83 -13.40 12.06
N ASP A 105 23.76 -12.64 11.90
CA ASP A 105 22.59 -12.99 11.09
C ASP A 105 22.51 -12.07 9.86
N PRO A 106 22.84 -12.60 8.67
CA PRO A 106 22.79 -11.83 7.42
C PRO A 106 21.42 -11.24 7.11
N VAL A 107 20.32 -11.87 7.55
CA VAL A 107 18.96 -11.39 7.27
C VAL A 107 18.66 -10.14 8.10
N ILE A 108 19.01 -10.17 9.39
CA ILE A 108 18.86 -9.01 10.27
C ILE A 108 19.75 -7.85 9.79
N PHE A 109 20.99 -8.14 9.39
CA PHE A 109 21.89 -7.15 8.82
C PHE A 109 21.29 -6.50 7.56
N PHE A 110 20.84 -7.31 6.62
CA PHE A 110 20.20 -6.84 5.39
C PHE A 110 18.97 -5.98 5.68
N GLY A 111 18.14 -6.37 6.65
CA GLY A 111 16.97 -5.60 7.08
C GLY A 111 17.32 -4.22 7.62
N ILE A 112 18.34 -4.13 8.48
CA ILE A 112 18.80 -2.84 9.05
C ILE A 112 19.40 -1.95 7.96
N ALA A 113 20.29 -2.51 7.12
CA ALA A 113 20.93 -1.75 6.05
C ALA A 113 19.90 -1.21 5.04
N SER A 114 18.93 -2.03 4.66
CA SER A 114 17.85 -1.64 3.75
C SER A 114 16.95 -0.58 4.37
N THR A 115 16.61 -0.71 5.66
CA THR A 115 15.82 0.29 6.39
C THR A 115 16.52 1.65 6.42
N LEU A 116 17.82 1.66 6.69
CA LEU A 116 18.63 2.89 6.69
C LEU A 116 18.64 3.57 5.31
N LEU A 117 18.74 2.78 4.24
CA LEU A 117 18.65 3.24 2.85
C LEU A 117 17.27 3.84 2.51
N VAL A 118 16.20 3.23 3.01
CA VAL A 118 14.83 3.73 2.85
C VAL A 118 14.64 5.05 3.61
N ILE A 119 15.17 5.16 4.83
CA ILE A 119 15.17 6.42 5.61
C ILE A 119 15.91 7.51 4.84
N LEU A 120 17.09 7.21 4.28
CA LEU A 120 17.82 8.15 3.46
C LEU A 120 16.98 8.65 2.27
N ALA A 121 16.33 7.72 1.57
CA ALA A 121 15.51 8.07 0.40
C ALA A 121 14.31 8.97 0.78
N TYR A 122 13.61 8.64 1.87
CA TYR A 122 12.49 9.47 2.35
C TYR A 122 12.93 10.84 2.83
N LEU A 123 14.05 10.94 3.54
CA LEU A 123 14.54 12.22 4.02
C LEU A 123 14.98 13.12 2.86
N ASN A 124 15.60 12.57 1.81
CA ASN A 124 15.93 13.36 0.62
C ASN A 124 14.66 13.80 -0.10
N LEU A 125 13.69 12.90 -0.22
CA LEU A 125 12.39 13.23 -0.83
C LEU A 125 11.67 14.34 -0.04
N SER A 126 11.79 14.36 1.29
CA SER A 126 11.17 15.38 2.14
C SER A 126 11.77 16.79 2.01
N GLN A 127 12.91 16.93 1.32
CA GLN A 127 13.50 18.25 1.04
C GLN A 127 12.77 18.97 -0.11
N ASN A 128 12.02 18.24 -0.93
CA ASN A 128 11.25 18.81 -2.04
C ASN A 128 9.94 19.43 -1.54
N GLU A 129 9.47 20.47 -2.24
CA GLU A 129 8.19 21.10 -1.95
C GLU A 129 7.02 20.15 -2.25
N LEU A 130 6.04 20.11 -1.36
CA LEU A 130 4.81 19.34 -1.54
C LEU A 130 3.83 20.14 -2.39
N VAL A 131 3.57 19.67 -3.61
CA VAL A 131 2.60 20.27 -4.53
C VAL A 131 1.17 19.90 -4.12
N ASN A 132 0.92 18.61 -3.83
CA ASN A 132 -0.41 18.06 -3.53
C ASN A 132 -0.41 17.30 -2.19
N PRO A 133 -0.30 17.98 -1.03
CA PRO A 133 -0.21 17.31 0.26
C PRO A 133 -1.48 16.55 0.67
N GLU A 134 -2.63 16.95 0.13
CA GLU A 134 -3.94 16.35 0.40
C GLU A 134 -4.07 14.91 -0.11
N MET A 135 -3.30 14.56 -1.15
CA MET A 135 -3.29 13.23 -1.77
C MET A 135 -3.06 12.09 -0.76
N LEU A 136 -2.16 12.26 0.21
CA LEU A 136 -1.89 11.24 1.22
C LEU A 136 -3.13 10.98 2.07
N TRP A 137 -3.74 12.05 2.57
CA TRP A 137 -4.88 11.95 3.48
C TRP A 137 -6.11 11.42 2.77
N ASP A 138 -6.42 11.93 1.58
CA ASP A 138 -7.57 11.48 0.81
C ASP A 138 -7.47 9.98 0.46
N THR A 139 -6.29 9.54 0.04
CA THR A 139 -6.05 8.12 -0.30
C THR A 139 -6.21 7.22 0.93
N VAL A 140 -5.63 7.61 2.07
CA VAL A 140 -5.72 6.84 3.32
C VAL A 140 -7.15 6.81 3.86
N ILE A 141 -7.88 7.92 3.77
CA ILE A 141 -9.28 8.01 4.21
C ILE A 141 -10.16 7.11 3.35
N ILE A 142 -10.06 7.18 2.02
CA ILE A 142 -10.86 6.32 1.12
C ILE A 142 -10.53 4.83 1.37
N ALA A 143 -9.25 4.48 1.42
CA ALA A 143 -8.84 3.10 1.63
C ALA A 143 -9.30 2.55 2.99
N SER A 144 -9.14 3.34 4.06
CA SER A 144 -9.60 2.93 5.40
C SER A 144 -11.13 2.80 5.47
N LEU A 145 -11.88 3.73 4.88
CA LEU A 145 -13.34 3.66 4.83
C LEU A 145 -13.82 2.41 4.09
N LEU A 146 -13.22 2.10 2.93
CA LEU A 146 -13.55 0.89 2.17
C LEU A 146 -13.17 -0.40 2.92
N THR A 147 -12.00 -0.44 3.57
CA THR A 147 -11.62 -1.60 4.40
C THR A 147 -12.56 -1.80 5.58
N VAL A 148 -12.97 -0.71 6.25
CA VAL A 148 -13.96 -0.77 7.34
C VAL A 148 -15.32 -1.23 6.80
N LEU A 149 -15.72 -0.78 5.61
CA LEU A 149 -16.95 -1.24 4.96
C LEU A 149 -16.91 -2.75 4.67
N ILE A 150 -15.78 -3.28 4.20
CA ILE A 150 -15.60 -4.73 4.04
C ILE A 150 -15.71 -5.43 5.39
N TRP A 151 -14.99 -4.95 6.41
CA TRP A 151 -15.04 -5.55 7.73
C TRP A 151 -16.45 -5.61 8.30
N LEU A 152 -17.21 -4.51 8.23
CA LEU A 152 -18.60 -4.44 8.67
C LEU A 152 -19.50 -5.38 7.85
N SER A 153 -19.33 -5.39 6.53
CA SER A 153 -20.12 -6.23 5.63
C SER A 153 -19.84 -7.72 5.87
N SER A 154 -18.57 -8.11 5.96
CA SER A 154 -18.13 -9.47 6.27
C SER A 154 -18.61 -9.92 7.66
N TRP A 155 -18.55 -9.04 8.66
CA TRP A 155 -19.05 -9.31 10.00
C TRP A 155 -20.56 -9.56 9.99
N PHE A 156 -21.30 -8.71 9.28
CA PHE A 156 -22.75 -8.86 9.14
C PHE A 156 -23.11 -10.17 8.44
N ILE A 157 -22.51 -10.44 7.28
CA ILE A 157 -22.79 -11.64 6.47
C ILE A 157 -22.40 -12.92 7.22
N SER A 158 -21.30 -12.91 7.98
CA SER A 158 -20.85 -14.06 8.77
C SER A 158 -21.79 -14.38 9.94
N ASN A 159 -22.30 -13.35 10.64
CA ASN A 159 -23.10 -13.55 11.85
C ASN A 159 -24.59 -13.67 11.59
N HIS A 160 -25.13 -12.79 10.74
CA HIS A 160 -26.57 -12.66 10.48
C HIS A 160 -27.00 -13.28 9.15
N GLY A 161 -26.06 -13.50 8.21
CA GLY A 161 -26.35 -14.03 6.87
C GLY A 161 -26.42 -12.94 5.80
N ILE A 162 -26.56 -13.35 4.53
CA ILE A 162 -26.64 -12.40 3.42
C ILE A 162 -27.99 -11.65 3.50
N PRO A 163 -27.99 -10.30 3.45
CA PRO A 163 -29.23 -9.53 3.39
C PRO A 163 -30.15 -10.02 2.26
N ASN A 164 -31.46 -10.04 2.50
CA ASN A 164 -32.40 -10.60 1.54
C ASN A 164 -32.52 -9.74 0.28
N ILE A 165 -32.09 -10.30 -0.85
CA ILE A 165 -32.03 -9.62 -2.16
C ILE A 165 -33.40 -9.04 -2.57
N MET A 166 -34.52 -9.70 -2.23
CA MET A 166 -35.85 -9.20 -2.58
C MET A 166 -36.20 -7.90 -1.82
N PHE A 167 -35.79 -7.81 -0.55
CA PHE A 167 -35.99 -6.60 0.24
C PHE A 167 -35.03 -5.48 -0.16
N VAL A 168 -33.80 -5.80 -0.57
CA VAL A 168 -32.87 -4.83 -1.18
C VAL A 168 -33.45 -4.27 -2.48
N LEU A 169 -34.04 -5.12 -3.33
CA LEU A 169 -34.69 -4.67 -4.57
C LEU A 169 -35.86 -3.73 -4.28
N LEU A 170 -36.69 -4.04 -3.28
CA LEU A 170 -37.76 -3.15 -2.83
C LEU A 170 -37.22 -1.82 -2.32
N PHE A 171 -36.12 -1.82 -1.54
CA PHE A 171 -35.46 -0.61 -1.07
C PHE A 171 -35.00 0.28 -2.24
N VAL A 172 -34.39 -0.30 -3.28
CA VAL A 172 -33.97 0.43 -4.49
C VAL A 172 -35.18 1.00 -5.22
N LEU A 173 -36.23 0.20 -5.41
CA LEU A 173 -37.45 0.64 -6.09
C LEU A 173 -38.15 1.78 -5.34
N PHE A 174 -38.27 1.70 -4.01
CA PHE A 174 -38.87 2.77 -3.22
C PHE A 174 -38.00 4.03 -3.24
N SER A 175 -36.67 3.90 -3.21
CA SER A 175 -35.74 5.04 -3.30
C SER A 175 -35.82 5.73 -4.66
N PHE A 176 -35.88 4.95 -5.74
CA PHE A 176 -36.04 5.47 -7.09
C PHE A 176 -37.41 6.14 -7.29
N ASN A 177 -38.48 5.53 -6.80
CA ASN A 177 -39.81 6.14 -6.83
C ASN A 177 -39.88 7.43 -6.02
N LEU A 178 -39.22 7.50 -4.85
CA LEU A 178 -39.14 8.72 -4.06
C LEU A 178 -38.43 9.85 -4.84
N TYR A 179 -37.35 9.52 -5.55
CA TYR A 179 -36.63 10.48 -6.40
C TYR A 179 -37.55 11.06 -7.50
N LEU A 180 -38.29 10.21 -8.22
CA LEU A 180 -39.22 10.65 -9.27
C LEU A 180 -40.41 11.46 -8.73
N VAL A 181 -41.01 11.03 -7.62
CA VAL A 181 -42.17 11.73 -7.01
C VAL A 181 -41.76 13.12 -6.53
N ARG A 182 -40.55 13.27 -5.98
CA ARG A 182 -40.02 14.56 -5.52
C ARG A 182 -39.89 15.60 -6.63
N GLU A 183 -39.71 15.19 -7.88
CA GLU A 183 -39.65 16.10 -9.04
C GLU A 183 -41.05 16.50 -9.57
N ILE A 184 -42.08 15.66 -9.37
CA ILE A 184 -43.40 15.80 -10.02
C ILE A 184 -44.45 16.42 -9.08
N ASP A 185 -44.49 16.04 -7.80
CA ASP A 185 -45.51 16.51 -6.85
C ASP A 185 -44.94 16.57 -5.42
N ASN A 186 -44.99 17.76 -4.79
CA ASN A 186 -44.40 18.00 -3.46
C ASN A 186 -45.39 17.68 -2.32
N ASN A 187 -46.25 16.68 -2.54
CA ASN A 187 -47.31 16.31 -1.61
C ASN A 187 -46.71 15.53 -0.43
N SER A 188 -46.81 16.08 0.78
CA SER A 188 -46.10 15.60 1.97
C SER A 188 -46.49 14.17 2.38
N THR A 189 -47.69 13.73 2.02
CA THR A 189 -48.22 12.39 2.35
C THR A 189 -47.58 11.29 1.52
N MET A 190 -47.39 11.48 0.20
CA MET A 190 -46.76 10.49 -0.67
C MET A 190 -45.27 10.32 -0.35
N ILE A 191 -44.58 11.43 -0.10
CA ILE A 191 -43.17 11.41 0.35
C ILE A 191 -43.05 10.61 1.65
N MET A 192 -43.96 10.81 2.61
CA MET A 192 -43.98 10.07 3.87
C MET A 192 -44.22 8.56 3.69
N PHE A 193 -45.14 8.14 2.83
CA PHE A 193 -45.36 6.70 2.57
C PHE A 193 -44.15 6.05 1.90
N MET A 194 -43.50 6.75 0.97
CA MET A 194 -42.29 6.26 0.32
C MET A 194 -41.12 6.13 1.29
N THR A 195 -40.90 7.11 2.19
CA THR A 195 -39.83 7.01 3.21
C THR A 195 -40.09 5.89 4.22
N ILE A 196 -41.34 5.65 4.60
CA ILE A 196 -41.72 4.49 5.42
C ILE A 196 -41.45 3.17 4.68
N GLY A 197 -41.78 3.09 3.39
CA GLY A 197 -41.48 1.91 2.56
C GLY A 197 -39.98 1.62 2.45
N ILE A 198 -39.15 2.66 2.30
CA ILE A 198 -37.67 2.55 2.34
C ILE A 198 -37.20 1.99 3.69
N LEU A 199 -37.73 2.49 4.80
CA LEU A 199 -37.35 2.01 6.15
C LEU A 199 -37.76 0.55 6.37
N ILE A 200 -38.99 0.17 6.02
CA ILE A 200 -39.48 -1.21 6.20
C ILE A 200 -38.70 -2.17 5.32
N SER A 201 -38.41 -1.80 4.07
CA SER A 201 -37.63 -2.64 3.16
C SER A 201 -36.19 -2.81 3.62
N LEU A 202 -35.55 -1.74 4.13
CA LEU A 202 -34.21 -1.83 4.70
C LEU A 202 -34.17 -2.72 5.95
N ILE A 203 -35.11 -2.51 6.89
CA ILE A 203 -35.21 -3.32 8.11
C ILE A 203 -35.48 -4.79 7.76
N GLY A 204 -36.44 -5.03 6.86
CA GLY A 204 -36.77 -6.37 6.38
C GLY A 204 -35.59 -7.08 5.72
N SER A 205 -34.75 -6.35 4.99
CA SER A 205 -33.54 -6.90 4.38
C SER A 205 -32.53 -7.40 5.41
N LEU A 206 -32.41 -6.73 6.55
CA LEU A 206 -31.45 -7.06 7.60
C LEU A 206 -31.98 -8.17 8.52
N THR A 207 -33.28 -8.16 8.83
CA THR A 207 -33.90 -9.14 9.74
C THR A 207 -34.15 -10.49 9.08
N PHE A 208 -34.58 -10.53 7.81
CA PHE A 208 -34.86 -11.77 7.08
C PHE A 208 -33.67 -12.23 6.23
N SER A 209 -32.47 -12.18 6.80
CA SER A 209 -31.23 -12.57 6.13
C SER A 209 -31.22 -14.07 5.77
N HIS A 210 -30.63 -14.41 4.62
CA HIS A 210 -30.50 -15.77 4.11
C HIS A 210 -29.33 -16.53 4.77
N SER A 211 -29.01 -17.71 4.24
CA SER A 211 -27.89 -18.55 4.69
C SER A 211 -26.59 -17.73 4.86
N LYS A 212 -25.82 -18.12 5.87
CA LYS A 212 -24.49 -17.59 6.12
C LYS A 212 -23.56 -17.95 4.96
N TRP A 213 -22.74 -17.01 4.53
CA TRP A 213 -21.72 -17.26 3.52
C TRP A 213 -20.39 -17.55 4.22
N ALA A 214 -19.98 -18.82 4.24
CA ALA A 214 -18.78 -19.26 4.93
C ALA A 214 -17.51 -18.45 4.54
N PRO A 215 -17.27 -18.08 3.26
CA PRO A 215 -16.12 -17.26 2.87
C PRO A 215 -16.07 -15.86 3.52
N ALA A 216 -17.22 -15.26 3.85
CA ALA A 216 -17.23 -13.95 4.53
C ALA A 216 -16.61 -14.00 5.92
N ALA A 217 -16.67 -15.14 6.61
CA ALA A 217 -16.03 -15.30 7.90
C ALA A 217 -14.50 -15.22 7.80
N HIS A 218 -13.92 -15.75 6.71
CA HIS A 218 -12.48 -15.70 6.47
C HIS A 218 -12.00 -14.27 6.25
N MET A 219 -12.77 -13.44 5.54
CA MET A 219 -12.46 -12.03 5.27
C MET A 219 -12.33 -11.15 6.53
N LEU A 220 -12.75 -11.64 7.69
CA LEU A 220 -12.56 -10.97 8.99
C LEU A 220 -11.13 -11.12 9.54
N ASN A 221 -10.31 -11.99 8.96
CA ASN A 221 -8.92 -12.15 9.37
C ASN A 221 -8.16 -10.82 9.18
N PRO A 222 -7.47 -10.31 10.23
CA PRO A 222 -6.68 -9.07 10.14
C PRO A 222 -5.70 -9.04 8.96
N LEU A 223 -5.14 -10.19 8.58
CA LEU A 223 -4.22 -10.27 7.44
C LEU A 223 -4.90 -9.94 6.11
N TYR A 224 -6.10 -10.45 5.88
CA TYR A 224 -6.86 -10.16 4.66
C TYR A 224 -7.42 -8.74 4.65
N LEU A 225 -7.83 -8.20 5.80
CA LEU A 225 -8.20 -6.79 5.91
C LEU A 225 -7.02 -5.87 5.56
N THR A 226 -5.81 -6.24 5.99
CA THR A 226 -4.59 -5.51 5.61
C THR A 226 -4.32 -5.63 4.11
N LEU A 227 -4.58 -6.80 3.51
CA LEU A 227 -4.48 -6.99 2.06
C LEU A 227 -5.47 -6.07 1.31
N TYR A 228 -6.74 -6.01 1.72
CA TYR A 228 -7.72 -5.08 1.16
C TYR A 228 -7.26 -3.63 1.29
N PHE A 229 -6.79 -3.24 2.48
CA PHE A 229 -6.27 -1.90 2.70
C PHE A 229 -5.14 -1.56 1.73
N GLY A 230 -4.15 -2.45 1.59
CA GLY A 230 -3.02 -2.23 0.68
C GLY A 230 -3.44 -2.06 -0.78
N HIS A 231 -4.36 -2.90 -1.25
CA HIS A 231 -4.88 -2.78 -2.62
C HIS A 231 -5.77 -1.56 -2.81
N PHE A 232 -6.57 -1.17 -1.81
CA PHE A 232 -7.38 0.05 -1.87
C PHE A 232 -6.57 1.32 -1.78
N ILE A 233 -5.44 1.35 -1.08
CA ILE A 233 -4.49 2.45 -1.15
C ILE A 233 -4.07 2.68 -2.61
N ASP A 234 -3.66 1.62 -3.29
CA ASP A 234 -3.26 1.71 -4.70
C ASP A 234 -4.43 2.05 -5.63
N GLY A 235 -5.61 1.47 -5.43
CA GLY A 235 -6.79 1.81 -6.22
C GLY A 235 -7.30 3.25 -6.01
N SER A 236 -7.19 3.75 -4.78
CA SER A 236 -7.56 5.13 -4.42
C SER A 236 -6.54 6.12 -4.96
N ALA A 237 -5.26 5.77 -4.96
CA ALA A 237 -4.20 6.57 -5.56
C ALA A 237 -4.39 6.70 -7.08
N THR A 238 -4.71 5.60 -7.77
CA THR A 238 -5.07 5.62 -9.20
C THR A 238 -6.32 6.46 -9.46
N TYR A 239 -7.36 6.29 -8.65
CA TYR A 239 -8.61 7.04 -8.79
C TYR A 239 -8.38 8.55 -8.67
N LEU A 240 -7.80 8.99 -7.55
CA LEU A 240 -7.55 10.41 -7.31
C LEU A 240 -6.55 10.97 -8.32
N GLY A 241 -5.50 10.21 -8.64
CA GLY A 241 -4.48 10.61 -9.60
C GLY A 241 -5.08 10.96 -10.96
N ILE A 242 -5.93 10.10 -11.50
CA ILE A 242 -6.48 10.26 -12.85
C ILE A 242 -7.57 11.35 -12.87
N ASP A 243 -8.52 11.28 -11.94
CA ASP A 243 -9.71 12.13 -11.98
C ASP A 243 -9.39 13.57 -11.50
N ASN A 244 -8.49 13.75 -10.53
CA ASN A 244 -8.21 15.06 -9.93
C ASN A 244 -6.85 15.67 -10.34
N TYR A 245 -5.84 14.84 -10.61
CA TYR A 245 -4.45 15.31 -10.79
C TYR A 245 -3.89 15.09 -12.20
N GLY A 246 -4.71 14.63 -13.16
CA GLY A 246 -4.30 14.45 -14.56
C GLY A 246 -3.28 13.33 -14.78
N TYR A 247 -3.19 12.38 -13.85
CA TYR A 247 -2.35 11.19 -13.98
C TYR A 247 -2.82 10.31 -15.14
N VAL A 248 -1.88 9.66 -15.81
CA VAL A 248 -2.20 8.75 -16.92
C VAL A 248 -1.88 7.31 -16.52
N GLU A 249 -2.91 6.48 -16.53
CA GLU A 249 -2.77 5.04 -16.32
C GLU A 249 -1.98 4.39 -17.45
N LYS A 250 -1.01 3.54 -17.11
CA LYS A 250 -0.13 2.88 -18.07
C LYS A 250 -0.57 1.44 -18.38
N HIS A 251 -1.51 0.90 -17.62
CA HIS A 251 -1.95 -0.49 -17.72
C HIS A 251 -3.19 -0.67 -18.61
N VAL A 252 -3.08 -1.50 -19.65
CA VAL A 252 -4.12 -1.71 -20.68
C VAL A 252 -5.50 -2.08 -20.11
N LEU A 253 -5.56 -3.01 -19.14
CA LEU A 253 -6.83 -3.48 -18.59
C LEU A 253 -7.53 -2.38 -17.75
N PRO A 254 -6.86 -1.75 -16.77
CA PRO A 254 -7.34 -0.52 -16.14
C PRO A 254 -7.78 0.56 -17.11
N THR A 255 -6.94 0.90 -18.09
CA THR A 255 -7.24 1.93 -19.11
C THR A 255 -8.55 1.62 -19.85
N TRP A 256 -8.77 0.36 -20.25
CA TRP A 256 -10.00 -0.05 -20.91
C TRP A 256 -11.26 0.17 -20.04
N PHE A 257 -11.20 -0.15 -18.74
CA PHE A 257 -12.31 0.12 -17.81
C PHE A 257 -12.53 1.61 -17.64
N ILE A 258 -11.47 2.39 -17.48
CA ILE A 258 -11.54 3.84 -17.27
C ILE A 258 -12.15 4.53 -18.50
N GLU A 259 -11.72 4.17 -19.70
CA GLU A 259 -12.27 4.70 -20.95
C GLU A 259 -13.76 4.35 -21.13
N THR A 260 -14.16 3.15 -20.69
CA THR A 260 -15.55 2.69 -20.82
C THR A 260 -16.50 3.44 -19.87
N PHE A 261 -16.07 3.71 -18.64
CA PHE A 261 -16.91 4.34 -17.61
C PHE A 261 -16.65 5.84 -17.42
N GLY A 262 -15.62 6.39 -18.08
CA GLY A 262 -15.24 7.80 -18.05
C GLY A 262 -14.60 8.27 -16.74
N THR A 263 -14.38 7.38 -15.76
CA THR A 263 -13.83 7.72 -14.43
C THR A 263 -13.00 6.57 -13.86
N ALA A 264 -11.98 6.90 -13.07
CA ALA A 264 -11.10 5.91 -12.46
C ALA A 264 -11.66 5.26 -11.18
N ILE A 265 -12.84 5.69 -10.72
CA ILE A 265 -13.51 5.12 -9.55
C ILE A 265 -13.80 3.62 -9.70
N VAL A 266 -13.92 3.13 -10.95
CA VAL A 266 -14.14 1.72 -11.29
C VAL A 266 -12.98 0.81 -10.85
N MET A 267 -11.79 1.38 -10.62
CA MET A 267 -10.65 0.62 -10.10
C MET A 267 -10.90 0.07 -8.69
N LEU A 268 -11.67 0.78 -7.85
CA LEU A 268 -11.98 0.35 -6.49
C LEU A 268 -12.80 -0.96 -6.45
N PRO A 269 -13.96 -1.07 -7.12
CA PRO A 269 -14.70 -2.34 -7.17
C PRO A 269 -13.93 -3.43 -7.91
N LEU A 270 -13.14 -3.10 -8.93
CA LEU A 270 -12.29 -4.09 -9.61
C LEU A 270 -11.29 -4.72 -8.63
N LYS A 271 -10.61 -3.90 -7.80
CA LYS A 271 -9.68 -4.41 -6.79
C LYS A 271 -10.37 -5.22 -5.71
N PHE A 272 -11.55 -4.81 -5.28
CA PHE A 272 -12.36 -5.62 -4.37
C PHE A 272 -12.60 -7.02 -4.93
N LEU A 273 -13.02 -7.13 -6.19
CA LEU A 273 -13.28 -8.42 -6.85
C LEU A 273 -12.02 -9.28 -6.97
N VAL A 274 -10.90 -8.68 -7.41
CA VAL A 274 -9.62 -9.40 -7.55
C VAL A 274 -9.13 -9.90 -6.20
N VAL A 275 -9.09 -9.05 -5.17
CA VAL A 275 -8.62 -9.43 -3.83
C VAL A 275 -9.54 -10.48 -3.21
N THR A 276 -10.86 -10.35 -3.35
CA THR A 276 -11.81 -11.37 -2.89
C THR A 276 -11.56 -12.71 -3.58
N GLY A 277 -11.39 -12.71 -4.90
CA GLY A 277 -11.10 -13.92 -5.67
C GLY A 277 -9.79 -14.60 -5.24
N VAL A 278 -8.75 -13.80 -4.97
CA VAL A 278 -7.47 -14.31 -4.45
C VAL A 278 -7.61 -14.91 -3.06
N ILE A 279 -8.33 -14.26 -2.14
CA ILE A 279 -8.56 -14.80 -0.78
C ILE A 279 -9.30 -16.13 -0.84
N VAL A 280 -10.37 -16.21 -1.65
CA VAL A 280 -11.13 -17.46 -1.82
C VAL A 280 -10.27 -18.56 -2.41
N ALA A 281 -9.38 -18.24 -3.35
CA ALA A 281 -8.44 -19.20 -3.91
C ALA A 281 -7.41 -19.69 -2.88
N LEU A 282 -6.86 -18.78 -2.06
CA LEU A 282 -5.89 -19.12 -1.01
C LEU A 282 -6.51 -20.03 0.07
N GLU A 283 -7.72 -19.71 0.52
CA GLU A 283 -8.43 -20.50 1.54
C GLU A 283 -8.75 -21.92 1.06
N ASN A 284 -9.11 -22.07 -0.22
CA ASN A 284 -9.33 -23.39 -0.80
C ASN A 284 -8.06 -24.26 -0.82
N GLU A 285 -6.87 -23.66 -0.87
CA GLU A 285 -5.59 -24.37 -0.80
C GLU A 285 -5.07 -24.59 0.63
N GLU A 286 -5.50 -23.76 1.60
CA GLU A 286 -5.03 -23.81 3.00
C GLU A 286 -5.41 -25.09 3.75
N HIS A 287 -6.34 -25.90 3.20
CA HIS A 287 -6.72 -27.20 3.76
C HIS A 287 -5.57 -28.24 3.80
N LYS A 288 -4.41 -27.95 3.22
CA LYS A 288 -3.20 -28.80 3.30
C LYS A 288 -2.23 -28.20 4.33
N GLU A 289 -2.07 -28.85 5.50
CA GLU A 289 -1.24 -28.35 6.61
C GLU A 289 0.21 -27.99 6.21
N ASP A 290 0.78 -28.70 5.23
CA ASP A 290 2.14 -28.45 4.73
C ASP A 290 2.29 -27.13 3.95
N GLN A 291 1.20 -26.43 3.58
CA GLN A 291 1.24 -25.24 2.72
C GLN A 291 1.06 -23.90 3.46
N LYS A 292 0.81 -23.90 4.77
CA LYS A 292 0.56 -22.65 5.54
C LYS A 292 1.69 -21.62 5.43
N GLN A 293 2.94 -22.08 5.41
CA GLN A 293 4.11 -21.22 5.32
C GLN A 293 4.22 -20.55 3.93
N MET A 294 3.86 -21.29 2.87
CA MET A 294 3.79 -20.78 1.50
C MET A 294 2.66 -19.75 1.35
N ILE A 295 1.49 -20.00 1.93
CA ILE A 295 0.35 -19.08 1.88
C ILE A 295 0.68 -17.76 2.60
N SER A 296 1.32 -17.83 3.77
CA SER A 296 1.77 -16.63 4.50
C SER A 296 2.74 -15.79 3.66
N LEU A 297 3.65 -16.45 2.94
CA LEU A 297 4.60 -15.80 2.04
C LEU A 297 3.88 -15.20 0.82
N LEU A 298 2.90 -15.89 0.23
CA LEU A 298 2.07 -15.36 -0.85
C LEU A 298 1.27 -14.12 -0.42
N ILE A 299 0.67 -14.14 0.77
CA ILE A 299 -0.05 -12.98 1.33
C ILE A 299 0.90 -11.78 1.47
N LEU A 300 2.12 -12.00 1.94
CA LEU A 300 3.14 -10.95 2.02
C LEU A 300 3.48 -10.38 0.63
N PHE A 301 3.64 -11.24 -0.38
CA PHE A 301 3.87 -10.81 -1.77
C PHE A 301 2.70 -10.01 -2.33
N LEU A 302 1.47 -10.46 -2.13
CA LEU A 302 0.26 -9.77 -2.57
C LEU A 302 0.11 -8.41 -1.90
N LEU A 303 0.39 -8.33 -0.60
CA LEU A 303 0.38 -7.08 0.14
C LEU A 303 1.45 -6.10 -0.37
N ALA A 304 2.64 -6.60 -0.71
CA ALA A 304 3.69 -5.79 -1.34
C ALA A 304 3.29 -5.31 -2.75
N LEU A 305 2.56 -6.12 -3.52
CA LEU A 305 2.03 -5.75 -4.84
C LEU A 305 0.93 -4.68 -4.77
N GLY A 306 0.16 -4.61 -3.68
CA GLY A 306 -0.80 -3.54 -3.44
C GLY A 306 -0.12 -2.28 -2.90
N LEU A 307 0.56 -2.36 -1.75
CA LEU A 307 1.13 -1.19 -1.09
C LEU A 307 2.29 -0.56 -1.87
N GLY A 308 3.11 -1.35 -2.55
CA GLY A 308 4.29 -0.85 -3.27
C GLY A 308 3.95 0.17 -4.35
N PRO A 309 3.10 -0.18 -5.34
CA PRO A 309 2.62 0.76 -6.35
C PRO A 309 1.81 1.91 -5.75
N GLY A 310 0.91 1.64 -4.80
CA GLY A 310 0.06 2.69 -4.23
C GLY A 310 0.83 3.75 -3.46
N THR A 311 1.80 3.35 -2.63
CA THR A 311 2.68 4.31 -1.94
C THR A 311 3.54 5.11 -2.92
N ARG A 312 3.99 4.49 -4.01
CA ARG A 312 4.74 5.19 -5.05
C ARG A 312 3.87 6.24 -5.73
N ASP A 313 2.66 5.90 -6.14
CA ASP A 313 1.76 6.83 -6.84
C ASP A 313 1.33 7.99 -5.92
N ILE A 314 1.06 7.72 -4.64
CA ILE A 314 0.83 8.79 -3.64
C ILE A 314 2.02 9.75 -3.61
N LEU A 315 3.24 9.24 -3.41
CA LEU A 315 4.43 10.09 -3.29
C LEU A 315 4.65 10.89 -4.59
N ARG A 316 4.55 10.23 -5.73
CA ARG A 316 4.72 10.84 -7.05
C ARG A 316 3.76 12.02 -7.26
N ILE A 317 2.48 11.84 -6.95
CA ILE A 317 1.45 12.89 -7.08
C ILE A 317 1.64 13.99 -6.02
N MET A 318 2.02 13.64 -4.78
CA MET A 318 2.30 14.61 -3.72
C MET A 318 3.40 15.60 -4.11
N PHE A 319 4.43 15.13 -4.82
CA PHE A 319 5.53 15.95 -5.32
C PHE A 319 5.28 16.54 -6.73
N GLY A 320 4.11 16.29 -7.33
CA GLY A 320 3.71 16.88 -8.61
C GLY A 320 4.43 16.30 -9.84
N THR A 321 4.78 15.02 -9.80
CA THR A 321 5.58 14.29 -10.81
C THR A 321 4.79 13.17 -11.48
#